data_AF-R0BKC0-F1
#
_entry.id   AF-R0BKC0-F1
#
_cell.length_a   1.000
_cell.length_b   1.000
_cell.length_c   1.000
_cell.angle_alpha   90.00
_cell.angle_beta   90.00
_cell.angle_gamma   90.00
#
_symmetry.space_group_name_H-M   'P 1'
#
loop_
_entity.id
_entity.type
_entity.pdbx_description
1 polymer ?
#
loop_
_entity_poly.entity_id
_entity_poly.type
_entity_poly.pdbx_seq_one_letter_code
_entity_poly.pdbx_strand_id
1 'polypeptide(L)'
;MRDITLCHPRLQLLAGQLVDECNKQGLKIKIGETLRTVAEQDALYAQGRTKPGNIVTNAPGSSYSSYHQWGTAFDIFRNDGTGAYNEIGGFFNRVGAIGVSLGLEWGGNWKSPVDKPHFQLPDWGSSTSGIKKLYRTPDEFMKTWVTEGRTGWIKDNNGWWYRRPDGTYPANKWCVINHHWYLFNKDGYACTSWHRWNGSVCDPDDGSGDWYYFDPTPNGPLEGACWHSQDNGAQNIWYIEDSNSI
;
A
#
# COMPACT_ATOMS: atom_id res chain seq x y z
N MET A 1 3.52 9.83 -0.39
CA MET A 1 2.75 8.58 -0.57
C MET A 1 2.71 7.92 0.79
N ARG A 2 1.52 7.63 1.30
CA ARG A 2 1.36 6.96 2.59
C ARG A 2 1.34 5.45 2.40
N ASP A 3 1.73 4.74 3.45
CA ASP A 3 1.87 3.30 3.43
C ASP A 3 0.49 2.62 3.42
N ILE A 4 0.17 1.92 2.33
CA ILE A 4 -1.08 1.16 2.18
C ILE A 4 -1.07 -0.12 3.02
N THR A 5 0.11 -0.62 3.42
CA THR A 5 0.24 -1.88 4.17
C THR A 5 -0.28 -1.78 5.61
N LEU A 6 -0.56 -0.55 6.08
CA LEU A 6 -1.20 -0.28 7.36
C LEU A 6 -2.74 -0.38 7.31
N CYS A 7 -3.34 -0.49 6.13
CA CYS A 7 -4.79 -0.61 5.96
C CYS A 7 -5.27 -2.07 6.05
N HIS A 8 -6.59 -2.27 6.04
CA HIS A 8 -7.22 -3.58 6.06
C HIS A 8 -6.70 -4.44 4.90
N PRO A 9 -6.34 -5.72 5.08
CA PRO A 9 -5.72 -6.55 4.03
C PRO A 9 -6.46 -6.55 2.70
N ARG A 10 -7.79 -6.72 2.74
CA ARG A 10 -8.63 -6.65 1.53
C ARG A 10 -8.53 -5.28 0.85
N LEU A 11 -8.42 -4.18 1.59
CA LEU A 11 -8.23 -2.86 0.99
C LEU A 11 -6.87 -2.76 0.29
N GLN A 12 -5.81 -3.33 0.87
CA GLN A 12 -4.48 -3.35 0.26
C GLN A 12 -4.51 -4.06 -1.10
N LEU A 13 -5.13 -5.24 -1.14
CA LEU A 13 -5.34 -6.02 -2.36
C LEU A 13 -6.07 -5.20 -3.44
N LEU A 14 -7.24 -4.65 -3.08
CA LEU A 14 -8.07 -3.90 -4.03
C LEU A 14 -7.38 -2.62 -4.51
N ALA A 15 -6.60 -1.96 -3.65
CA ALA A 15 -5.82 -0.78 -4.03
C ALA A 15 -4.72 -1.14 -5.05
N GLY A 16 -4.01 -2.25 -4.85
CA GLY A 16 -3.03 -2.77 -5.83
C GLY A 16 -3.69 -3.08 -7.17
N GLN A 17 -4.79 -3.83 -7.16
CA GLN A 17 -5.56 -4.15 -8.37
C GLN A 17 -6.06 -2.90 -9.10
N LEU A 18 -6.49 -1.87 -8.36
CA LEU A 18 -6.92 -0.60 -8.94
C LEU A 18 -5.75 0.09 -9.66
N VAL A 19 -4.57 0.15 -9.04
CA VAL A 19 -3.37 0.74 -9.66
C VAL A 19 -3.00 -0.01 -10.93
N ASP A 20 -2.97 -1.34 -10.89
CA ASP A 20 -2.61 -2.17 -12.04
C ASP A 20 -3.60 -2.01 -13.20
N GLU A 21 -4.90 -2.05 -12.91
CA GLU A 21 -5.93 -1.93 -13.93
C GLU A 21 -5.98 -0.51 -14.53
N CYS A 22 -5.78 0.51 -13.70
CA CYS A 22 -5.62 1.88 -14.19
C CYS A 22 -4.40 2.01 -15.11
N ASN A 23 -3.25 1.42 -14.73
CA ASN A 23 -2.03 1.44 -15.53
C ASN A 23 -2.22 0.79 -16.90
N LYS A 24 -2.92 -0.35 -17.00
CA LYS A 24 -3.25 -1.00 -18.27
C LYS A 24 -4.06 -0.10 -19.22
N GLN A 25 -4.83 0.82 -18.66
CA GLN A 25 -5.68 1.75 -19.42
C GLN A 25 -5.06 3.15 -19.59
N GLY A 26 -3.77 3.31 -19.27
CA GLY A 26 -3.04 4.57 -19.36
C GLY A 26 -3.45 5.61 -18.31
N LEU A 27 -4.17 5.21 -17.26
CA LEU A 27 -4.58 6.06 -16.15
C LEU A 27 -3.52 5.98 -15.04
N LYS A 28 -2.51 6.84 -15.10
CA LYS A 28 -1.44 6.84 -14.09
C LYS A 28 -1.95 7.43 -12.78
N ILE A 29 -2.12 6.58 -11.76
CA ILE A 29 -2.51 6.98 -10.41
C ILE A 29 -1.44 6.62 -9.38
N LYS A 30 -1.44 7.33 -8.26
CA LYS A 30 -0.66 6.98 -7.07
C LYS A 30 -1.54 7.11 -5.82
N ILE A 31 -1.30 6.26 -4.82
CA ILE A 31 -1.97 6.34 -3.53
C ILE A 31 -1.39 7.53 -2.74
N GLY A 32 -2.27 8.45 -2.34
CA GLY A 32 -1.94 9.65 -1.59
C GLY A 32 -2.06 9.42 -0.09
N GLU A 33 -3.29 9.22 0.38
CA GLU A 33 -3.65 9.06 1.79
C GLU A 33 -4.11 7.64 2.11
N THR A 34 -3.79 7.13 3.31
CA THR A 34 -4.13 5.78 3.77
C THR A 34 -4.62 5.82 5.23
N LEU A 35 -4.11 4.95 6.12
CA LEU A 35 -4.43 4.95 7.54
C LEU A 35 -4.09 6.32 8.16
N ARG A 36 -5.02 6.83 8.98
CA ARG A 36 -4.87 8.11 9.67
C ARG A 36 -5.10 7.95 11.17
N THR A 37 -4.15 8.40 11.97
CA THR A 37 -4.28 8.40 13.44
C THR A 37 -5.26 9.47 13.92
N VAL A 38 -5.67 9.38 15.19
CA VAL A 38 -6.50 10.41 15.86
C VAL A 38 -5.82 11.78 15.81
N ALA A 39 -4.53 11.85 16.17
CA ALA A 39 -3.78 13.10 16.20
C ALA A 39 -3.67 13.75 14.80
N GLU A 40 -3.50 12.94 13.76
CA GLU A 40 -3.47 13.44 12.38
C GLU A 40 -4.84 13.94 11.92
N GLN A 41 -5.92 13.23 12.27
CA GLN A 41 -7.28 13.68 11.97
C GLN A 41 -7.61 14.99 12.72
N ASP A 42 -7.20 15.15 13.98
CA ASP A 42 -7.36 16.39 14.73
C ASP A 42 -6.55 17.54 14.13
N ALA A 43 -5.34 17.25 13.62
CA ALA A 43 -4.54 18.24 12.91
C ALA A 43 -5.22 18.76 11.63
N LEU A 44 -5.90 17.87 10.87
CA LEU A 44 -6.73 18.27 9.72
C LEU A 44 -7.98 19.04 10.16
N TYR A 45 -8.64 18.60 11.23
CA TYR A 45 -9.83 19.29 11.76
C TYR A 45 -9.51 20.72 12.23
N ALA A 46 -8.30 20.96 12.73
CA ALA A 46 -7.82 22.30 13.11
C ALA A 46 -7.66 23.27 11.93
N GLN A 47 -7.45 22.79 10.70
CA GLN A 47 -7.28 23.65 9.53
C GLN A 47 -8.55 24.45 9.22
N GLY A 48 -8.37 25.74 8.95
CA GLY A 48 -9.47 26.70 8.74
C GLY A 48 -10.28 27.01 10.01
N ARG A 49 -9.87 26.49 11.17
CA ARG A 49 -10.50 26.74 12.48
C ARG A 49 -9.52 27.39 13.44
N THR A 50 -8.52 26.63 13.89
CA THR A 50 -7.47 27.08 14.83
C THR A 50 -6.09 27.16 14.18
N LYS A 51 -5.95 26.67 12.94
CA LYS A 51 -4.76 26.82 12.09
C LYS A 51 -5.18 27.41 10.73
N PRO A 52 -4.30 28.18 10.04
CA PRO A 52 -4.54 28.62 8.68
C PRO A 52 -4.76 27.46 7.71
N GLY A 53 -5.52 27.70 6.63
CA GLY A 53 -5.81 26.71 5.58
C GLY A 53 -7.30 26.55 5.32
N ASN A 54 -7.64 25.77 4.30
CA ASN A 54 -9.04 25.43 4.00
C ASN A 54 -9.54 24.36 4.98
N ILE A 55 -10.83 24.39 5.29
CA ILE A 55 -11.48 23.30 6.01
C ILE A 55 -11.53 22.08 5.08
N VAL A 56 -10.78 21.04 5.41
CA VAL A 56 -10.72 19.78 4.63
C VAL A 56 -11.50 18.64 5.29
N THR A 57 -11.95 18.81 6.52
CA THR A 57 -12.76 17.83 7.26
C THR A 57 -13.66 18.51 8.28
N ASN A 58 -14.82 17.90 8.53
CA ASN A 58 -15.74 18.26 9.62
C ASN A 58 -15.69 17.30 10.81
N ALA A 59 -14.83 16.27 10.75
CA ALA A 59 -14.74 15.23 11.77
C ALA A 59 -13.51 15.43 12.69
N PRO A 60 -13.72 15.65 14.00
CA PRO A 60 -12.65 15.52 14.99
C PRO A 60 -12.12 14.08 15.04
N GLY A 61 -10.85 13.91 15.37
CA GLY A 61 -10.18 12.60 15.46
C GLY A 61 -10.85 11.68 16.48
N SER A 62 -11.24 12.21 17.64
CA SER A 62 -11.94 11.45 18.69
C SER A 62 -13.31 10.93 18.28
N SER A 63 -13.89 11.44 17.18
CA SER A 63 -15.20 11.00 16.69
C SER A 63 -15.12 9.71 15.85
N TYR A 64 -13.94 9.30 15.41
CA TYR A 64 -13.71 8.19 14.46
C TYR A 64 -14.60 8.27 13.21
N SER A 65 -14.90 9.49 12.74
CA SER A 65 -15.88 9.69 11.65
C SER A 65 -15.27 9.66 10.25
N SER A 66 -13.97 9.40 10.13
CA SER A 66 -13.26 9.17 8.87
C SER A 66 -12.92 7.69 8.69
N TYR A 67 -13.23 7.11 7.53
CA TYR A 67 -12.85 5.72 7.22
C TYR A 67 -11.34 5.49 7.13
N HIS A 68 -10.55 6.55 6.92
CA HIS A 68 -9.09 6.47 7.05
C HIS A 68 -8.65 6.09 8.45
N GLN A 69 -9.38 6.50 9.49
CA GLN A 69 -9.05 6.12 10.87
C GLN A 69 -9.29 4.64 11.15
N TRP A 70 -10.19 4.01 10.39
CA TRP A 70 -10.49 2.58 10.46
C TRP A 70 -9.58 1.74 9.57
N GLY A 71 -8.65 2.36 8.82
CA GLY A 71 -7.80 1.67 7.85
C GLY A 71 -8.57 1.01 6.71
N THR A 72 -9.75 1.52 6.36
CA THR A 72 -10.65 0.95 5.35
C THR A 72 -10.89 1.88 4.16
N ALA A 73 -10.12 2.98 4.08
CA ALA A 73 -10.13 3.92 2.96
C ALA A 73 -8.72 4.33 2.53
N PHE A 74 -8.62 4.75 1.28
CA PHE A 74 -7.44 5.39 0.71
C PHE A 74 -7.85 6.46 -0.31
N ASP A 75 -7.00 7.45 -0.49
CA ASP A 75 -7.16 8.47 -1.54
C ASP A 75 -6.11 8.27 -2.62
N ILE A 76 -6.47 8.57 -3.86
CA ILE A 76 -5.54 8.57 -4.99
C ILE A 76 -5.36 9.97 -5.56
N PHE A 77 -4.25 10.16 -6.27
CA PHE A 77 -4.04 11.33 -7.11
C PHE A 77 -3.55 10.93 -8.49
N ARG A 78 -3.81 11.81 -9.46
CA ARG A 78 -3.34 11.67 -10.83
C ARG A 78 -1.83 11.90 -10.90
N ASN A 79 -1.10 10.98 -11.54
CA ASN A 79 0.37 10.95 -11.57
C ASN A 79 0.92 10.89 -13.00
N ASP A 80 0.35 11.66 -13.92
CA ASP A 80 0.81 11.76 -15.33
C ASP A 80 1.45 13.12 -15.66
N GLY A 81 1.79 13.92 -14.64
CA GLY A 81 2.41 15.23 -14.81
C GLY A 81 1.44 16.38 -15.16
N THR A 82 0.14 16.10 -15.34
CA THR A 82 -0.86 17.14 -15.69
C THR A 82 -1.49 17.84 -14.49
N GLY A 83 -1.14 17.42 -13.27
CA GLY A 83 -1.65 17.93 -12.01
C GLY A 83 -2.46 16.89 -11.23
N ALA A 84 -2.23 16.82 -9.92
CA ALA A 84 -2.73 15.78 -9.03
C ALA A 84 -4.26 15.62 -8.99
N TYR A 85 -5.00 16.71 -9.24
CA TYR A 85 -6.46 16.76 -9.20
C TYR A 85 -7.07 17.24 -10.53
N ASN A 86 -6.30 17.13 -11.62
CA ASN A 86 -6.75 17.53 -12.94
C ASN A 86 -7.76 16.52 -13.52
N GLU A 87 -8.94 17.02 -13.88
CA GLU A 87 -10.07 16.23 -14.38
C GLU A 87 -10.20 16.18 -15.91
N ILE A 88 -9.21 16.67 -16.64
CA ILE A 88 -9.18 16.57 -18.11
C ILE A 88 -9.38 15.11 -18.53
N GLY A 89 -10.35 14.91 -19.43
CA GLY A 89 -10.74 13.59 -19.93
C GLY A 89 -11.62 12.77 -18.99
N GLY A 90 -12.19 13.37 -17.95
CA GLY A 90 -13.00 12.67 -16.94
C GLY A 90 -12.18 11.66 -16.15
N PHE A 91 -10.93 12.01 -15.83
CA PHE A 91 -9.92 11.11 -15.29
C PHE A 91 -10.43 10.33 -14.06
N PHE A 92 -10.91 11.03 -13.03
CA PHE A 92 -11.35 10.35 -11.81
C PHE A 92 -12.64 9.57 -12.01
N ASN A 93 -13.49 9.94 -12.96
CA ASN A 93 -14.69 9.15 -13.29
C ASN A 93 -14.31 7.78 -13.89
N ARG A 94 -13.26 7.75 -14.74
CA ARG A 94 -12.75 6.49 -15.33
C ARG A 94 -12.10 5.61 -14.27
N VAL A 95 -11.26 6.20 -13.41
CA VAL A 95 -10.65 5.47 -12.28
C VAL A 95 -11.72 4.99 -11.30
N GLY A 96 -12.72 5.82 -11.00
CA GLY A 96 -13.87 5.51 -10.18
C GLY A 96 -14.64 4.28 -10.67
N ALA A 97 -14.94 4.22 -11.97
CA ALA A 97 -15.59 3.07 -12.58
C ALA A 97 -14.78 1.78 -12.42
N ILE A 98 -13.45 1.84 -12.57
CA ILE A 98 -12.56 0.68 -12.35
C ILE A 98 -12.63 0.25 -10.89
N GLY A 99 -12.50 1.17 -9.93
CA GLY A 99 -12.56 0.83 -8.50
C GLY A 99 -13.90 0.20 -8.10
N VAL A 100 -15.01 0.73 -8.62
CA VAL A 100 -16.34 0.13 -8.43
C VAL A 100 -16.40 -1.30 -9.02
N SER A 101 -15.82 -1.54 -10.20
CA SER A 101 -15.78 -2.88 -10.79
C SER A 101 -14.96 -3.89 -9.99
N LEU A 102 -13.97 -3.42 -9.21
CA LEU A 102 -13.18 -4.23 -8.28
C LEU A 102 -13.87 -4.45 -6.92
N GLY A 103 -15.04 -3.85 -6.70
CA GLY A 103 -15.80 -3.98 -5.46
C GLY A 103 -15.48 -2.94 -4.39
N LEU A 104 -14.78 -1.85 -4.74
CA LEU A 104 -14.63 -0.69 -3.86
C LEU A 104 -15.87 0.20 -3.92
N GLU A 105 -16.20 0.84 -2.80
CA GLU A 105 -17.04 2.04 -2.82
C GLU A 105 -16.18 3.24 -3.23
N TRP A 106 -16.69 4.05 -4.16
CA TRP A 106 -16.01 5.23 -4.66
C TRP A 106 -16.73 6.51 -4.25
N GLY A 107 -16.00 7.46 -3.66
CA GLY A 107 -16.57 8.71 -3.15
C GLY A 107 -17.11 9.66 -4.22
N GLY A 108 -16.73 9.46 -5.49
CA GLY A 108 -17.34 10.16 -6.62
C GLY A 108 -18.82 9.81 -6.87
N ASN A 109 -19.31 8.70 -6.32
CA ASN A 109 -20.72 8.29 -6.39
C ASN A 109 -21.58 8.86 -5.25
N TRP A 110 -20.99 9.56 -4.27
CA TRP A 110 -21.74 10.12 -3.15
C TRP A 110 -22.60 11.31 -3.59
N LYS A 111 -23.70 11.57 -2.86
CA LYS A 111 -24.56 12.73 -3.14
C LYS A 111 -23.94 14.04 -2.66
N SER A 112 -23.36 14.04 -1.46
CA SER A 112 -22.67 15.18 -0.86
C SER A 112 -21.98 14.78 0.45
N PRO A 113 -20.73 15.23 0.70
CA PRO A 113 -19.84 15.82 -0.30
C PRO A 113 -19.41 14.75 -1.33
N VAL A 114 -19.17 15.17 -2.57
CA VAL A 114 -18.58 14.29 -3.59
C VAL A 114 -17.07 14.30 -3.39
N ASP A 115 -16.46 13.13 -3.22
CA ASP A 115 -15.02 12.99 -2.97
C ASP A 115 -14.39 12.01 -3.97
N LYS A 116 -13.96 12.54 -5.12
CA LYS A 116 -13.51 11.73 -6.25
C LYS A 116 -12.16 11.02 -6.06
N PRO A 117 -11.19 11.57 -5.30
CA PRO A 117 -9.99 10.84 -4.89
C PRO A 117 -10.25 9.61 -4.02
N HIS A 118 -11.36 9.59 -3.28
CA HIS A 118 -11.59 8.66 -2.17
C HIS A 118 -12.16 7.31 -2.60
N PHE A 119 -11.60 6.23 -2.06
CA PHE A 119 -12.10 4.87 -2.15
C PHE A 119 -12.15 4.20 -0.77
N GLN A 120 -13.13 3.32 -0.56
CA GLN A 120 -13.27 2.56 0.68
C GLN A 120 -13.88 1.18 0.50
N LEU A 121 -13.75 0.34 1.53
CA LEU A 121 -14.51 -0.91 1.62
C LEU A 121 -16.00 -0.62 1.89
N PRO A 122 -16.94 -1.30 1.20
CA PRO A 122 -18.38 -0.98 1.28
C PRO A 122 -19.10 -1.58 2.51
N ASP A 123 -18.45 -2.44 3.28
CA ASP A 123 -19.08 -3.40 4.19
C ASP A 123 -19.84 -2.79 5.37
N TRP A 124 -19.52 -1.54 5.72
CA TRP A 124 -20.09 -0.86 6.89
C TRP A 124 -21.00 0.32 6.53
N GLY A 125 -21.32 0.45 5.24
CA GLY A 125 -22.16 1.50 4.66
C GLY A 125 -21.40 2.81 4.41
N SER A 126 -22.03 3.74 3.71
CA SER A 126 -21.41 5.01 3.32
C SER A 126 -21.12 6.00 4.49
N SER A 127 -21.39 5.61 5.75
CA SER A 127 -20.97 6.36 6.94
C SER A 127 -20.40 5.44 8.00
N THR A 128 -19.48 5.96 8.82
CA THR A 128 -18.79 5.20 9.89
C THR A 128 -19.70 4.70 11.02
N SER A 129 -21.00 5.02 10.99
CA SER A 129 -21.98 4.56 11.99
C SER A 129 -22.06 3.03 12.08
N GLY A 130 -21.95 2.32 10.95
CA GLY A 130 -22.01 0.86 10.92
C GLY A 130 -20.81 0.22 11.63
N ILE A 131 -19.60 0.63 11.26
CA ILE A 131 -18.36 0.09 11.84
C ILE A 131 -18.21 0.44 13.33
N LYS A 132 -18.62 1.66 13.72
CA LYS A 132 -18.69 2.09 15.14
C LYS A 132 -19.64 1.22 15.96
N LYS A 133 -20.80 0.86 15.40
CA LYS A 133 -21.78 0.02 16.12
C LYS A 133 -21.23 -1.38 16.40
N LEU A 134 -20.45 -1.93 15.48
CA LEU A 134 -19.90 -3.29 15.59
C LEU A 134 -18.64 -3.35 16.48
N TYR A 135 -17.69 -2.44 16.27
CA TYR A 135 -16.36 -2.57 16.88
C TYR A 135 -16.04 -1.47 17.90
N ARG A 136 -16.85 -0.41 18.00
CA ARG A 136 -16.69 0.75 18.89
C ARG A 136 -15.50 1.65 18.55
N THR A 137 -14.30 1.11 18.40
CA THR A 137 -13.07 1.86 18.09
C THR A 137 -12.28 1.23 16.94
N PRO A 138 -11.45 2.01 16.23
CA PRO A 138 -10.54 1.47 15.22
C PRO A 138 -9.60 0.39 15.75
N ASP A 139 -9.06 0.56 16.97
CA ASP A 139 -8.14 -0.41 17.57
C ASP A 139 -8.80 -1.79 17.77
N GLU A 140 -10.04 -1.82 18.26
CA GLU A 140 -10.79 -3.07 18.42
C GLU A 140 -11.10 -3.70 17.07
N PHE A 141 -11.41 -2.89 16.05
CA PHE A 141 -11.59 -3.38 14.68
C PHE A 141 -10.30 -3.98 14.11
N MET A 142 -9.16 -3.30 14.23
CA MET A 142 -7.87 -3.75 13.70
C MET A 142 -7.38 -5.04 14.36
N LYS A 143 -7.74 -5.30 15.62
CA LYS A 143 -7.48 -6.59 16.29
C LYS A 143 -8.22 -7.75 15.61
N THR A 144 -9.33 -7.50 14.91
CA THR A 144 -10.08 -8.54 14.19
C THR A 144 -9.47 -8.90 12.83
N TRP A 145 -8.47 -8.14 12.37
CA TRP A 145 -7.77 -8.44 11.12
C TRP A 145 -6.86 -9.64 11.36
N VAL A 146 -7.39 -10.85 11.13
CA VAL A 146 -6.66 -12.10 11.29
C VAL A 146 -5.36 -12.03 10.48
N THR A 147 -4.23 -12.30 11.12
CA THR A 147 -2.89 -12.23 10.51
C THR A 147 -2.77 -13.14 9.28
N GLU A 148 -3.55 -14.23 9.23
CA GLU A 148 -3.62 -15.19 8.10
C GLU A 148 -4.31 -14.63 6.83
N GLY A 149 -4.92 -13.43 6.90
CA GLY A 149 -5.54 -12.75 5.77
C GLY A 149 -4.70 -11.63 5.16
N ARG A 150 -3.54 -11.27 5.75
CA ARG A 150 -2.69 -10.17 5.26
C ARG A 150 -2.09 -10.52 3.90
N THR A 151 -2.19 -9.63 2.93
CA THR A 151 -1.45 -9.66 1.66
C THR A 151 -0.35 -8.60 1.75
N GLY A 152 0.75 -8.75 1.04
CA GLY A 152 1.90 -7.87 1.13
C GLY A 152 2.95 -8.34 2.14
N TRP A 153 3.75 -7.40 2.65
CA TRP A 153 4.82 -7.66 3.60
C TRP A 153 4.29 -8.04 4.98
N ILE A 154 4.76 -9.15 5.53
CA ILE A 154 4.43 -9.65 6.86
C ILE A 154 5.74 -9.95 7.60
N LYS A 155 5.88 -9.45 8.83
CA LYS A 155 7.03 -9.74 9.70
C LYS A 155 6.59 -10.68 10.82
N ASP A 156 7.32 -11.77 11.00
CA ASP A 156 7.23 -12.63 12.17
C ASP A 156 8.60 -12.76 12.87
N ASN A 157 8.76 -13.74 13.76
CA ASN A 157 10.00 -13.96 14.51
C ASN A 157 11.19 -14.42 13.64
N ASN A 158 10.93 -14.93 12.43
CA ASN A 158 11.95 -15.41 11.50
C ASN A 158 12.38 -14.32 10.50
N GLY A 159 11.49 -13.38 10.19
CA GLY A 159 11.80 -12.23 9.34
C GLY A 159 10.62 -11.73 8.53
N TRP A 160 10.92 -10.98 7.48
CA TRP A 160 9.93 -10.52 6.52
C TRP A 160 9.64 -11.60 5.47
N TRP A 161 8.37 -11.82 5.17
CA TRP A 161 7.92 -12.61 4.02
C TRP A 161 6.81 -11.86 3.29
N TYR A 162 6.52 -12.25 2.05
CA TYR A 162 5.54 -11.58 1.21
C TYR A 162 4.39 -12.52 0.84
N ARG A 163 3.16 -12.18 1.26
CA ARG A 163 1.96 -12.94 0.90
C ARG A 163 1.28 -12.32 -0.31
N ARG A 164 1.17 -13.08 -1.40
CA ARG A 164 0.44 -12.68 -2.61
C ARG A 164 -1.08 -12.64 -2.36
N PRO A 165 -1.83 -11.92 -3.21
CA PRO A 165 -3.29 -11.92 -3.22
C PRO A 165 -3.97 -13.30 -3.17
N ASP A 166 -3.42 -14.26 -3.91
CA ASP A 166 -3.93 -15.64 -4.00
C ASP A 166 -3.57 -16.51 -2.80
N GLY A 167 -2.90 -15.93 -1.80
CA GLY A 167 -2.45 -16.60 -0.58
C GLY A 167 -1.11 -17.33 -0.73
N THR A 168 -0.52 -17.39 -1.92
CA THR A 168 0.82 -17.95 -2.14
C THR A 168 1.91 -16.97 -1.69
N TYR A 169 3.15 -17.44 -1.62
CA TYR A 169 4.31 -16.61 -1.27
C TYR A 169 5.53 -17.04 -2.10
N PRO A 170 6.47 -16.12 -2.39
CA PRO A 170 7.70 -16.45 -3.09
C PRO A 170 8.64 -17.25 -2.18
N ALA A 171 9.28 -18.29 -2.72
CA ALA A 171 10.35 -19.04 -2.07
C ALA A 171 11.37 -19.45 -3.14
N ASN A 172 12.67 -19.37 -2.82
CA ASN A 172 13.79 -19.56 -3.76
C ASN A 172 13.57 -18.80 -5.09
N LYS A 173 13.29 -17.49 -5.00
CA LYS A 173 12.99 -16.70 -6.19
C LYS A 173 13.23 -15.21 -5.96
N TRP A 174 13.65 -14.54 -7.01
CA TRP A 174 13.67 -13.09 -7.12
C TRP A 174 12.28 -12.52 -7.40
N CYS A 175 11.89 -11.46 -6.69
CA CYS A 175 10.66 -10.71 -6.97
C CYS A 175 10.95 -9.21 -6.94
N VAL A 176 10.32 -8.49 -7.87
CA VAL A 176 10.23 -7.03 -7.81
C VAL A 176 8.97 -6.68 -7.04
N ILE A 177 9.11 -5.96 -5.93
CA ILE A 177 8.01 -5.51 -5.08
C ILE A 177 8.21 -4.02 -4.81
N ASN A 178 7.20 -3.19 -5.05
CA ASN A 178 7.30 -1.73 -4.91
C ASN A 178 8.54 -1.13 -5.60
N HIS A 179 8.82 -1.56 -6.83
CA HIS A 179 9.98 -1.14 -7.65
C HIS A 179 11.36 -1.59 -7.14
N HIS A 180 11.46 -2.43 -6.12
CA HIS A 180 12.74 -2.89 -5.61
C HIS A 180 12.87 -4.41 -5.72
N TRP A 181 14.10 -4.89 -5.95
CA TRP A 181 14.38 -6.32 -5.99
C TRP A 181 14.55 -6.92 -4.60
N TYR A 182 13.94 -8.08 -4.39
CA TYR A 182 14.08 -8.91 -3.21
C TYR A 182 14.36 -10.35 -3.62
N LEU A 183 15.23 -11.03 -2.87
CA LEU A 183 15.43 -12.48 -2.96
C LEU A 183 14.76 -13.14 -1.76
N PHE A 184 13.99 -14.19 -2.03
CA PHE A 184 13.37 -15.01 -0.99
C PHE A 184 14.09 -16.33 -0.86
N ASN A 185 14.40 -16.72 0.38
CA ASN A 185 15.05 -17.99 0.70
C ASN A 185 14.08 -19.18 0.48
N LYS A 186 14.56 -20.40 0.74
CA LYS A 186 13.77 -21.64 0.56
C LYS A 186 12.48 -21.69 1.39
N ASP A 187 12.46 -20.99 2.52
CA ASP A 187 11.34 -20.97 3.47
C ASP A 187 10.38 -19.79 3.19
N GLY A 188 10.73 -18.92 2.23
CA GLY A 188 9.90 -17.81 1.77
C GLY A 188 10.12 -16.48 2.50
N TYR A 189 11.22 -16.36 3.24
CA TYR A 189 11.61 -15.11 3.89
C TYR A 189 12.56 -14.30 3.01
N ALA A 190 12.39 -12.98 3.01
CA ALA A 190 13.28 -12.06 2.32
C ALA A 190 14.67 -12.07 2.97
N CYS A 191 15.68 -12.21 2.13
CA CYS A 191 17.08 -12.20 2.49
C CYS A 191 17.50 -10.82 3.04
N THR A 192 18.42 -10.80 4.01
CA THR A 192 19.07 -9.58 4.50
C THR A 192 20.58 -9.85 4.60
N SER A 193 21.43 -8.84 4.42
CA SER A 193 22.88 -9.01 4.32
C SER A 193 23.28 -9.85 3.08
N TRP A 194 24.42 -10.56 3.15
CA TRP A 194 24.98 -11.34 2.04
C TRP A 194 24.28 -12.69 1.84
N HIS A 195 23.86 -12.99 0.61
CA HIS A 195 23.33 -14.29 0.19
C HIS A 195 23.80 -14.66 -1.22
N ARG A 196 23.82 -15.96 -1.54
CA ARG A 196 24.17 -16.47 -2.88
C ARG A 196 22.95 -16.88 -3.68
N TRP A 197 23.02 -16.72 -4.99
CA TRP A 197 21.99 -17.19 -5.92
C TRP A 197 22.61 -17.86 -7.14
N ASN A 198 22.25 -19.11 -7.41
CA ASN A 198 22.78 -19.89 -8.54
C ASN A 198 21.85 -19.96 -9.77
N GLY A 199 20.80 -19.16 -9.79
CA GLY A 199 19.76 -19.22 -10.83
C GLY A 199 18.53 -20.06 -10.45
N SER A 200 18.61 -20.86 -9.39
CA SER A 200 17.48 -21.68 -8.92
C SER A 200 17.28 -21.69 -7.41
N VAL A 201 18.33 -21.59 -6.62
CA VAL A 201 18.29 -21.74 -5.16
C VAL A 201 19.07 -20.60 -4.50
N CYS A 202 18.51 -20.06 -3.41
CA CYS A 202 19.19 -19.14 -2.52
C CYS A 202 20.05 -19.94 -1.54
N ASP A 203 21.33 -19.57 -1.42
CA ASP A 203 22.34 -20.27 -0.63
C ASP A 203 22.37 -21.78 -0.89
N PRO A 204 22.73 -22.20 -2.12
CA PRO A 204 22.80 -23.61 -2.44
C PRO A 204 23.90 -24.29 -1.61
N ASP A 205 23.64 -25.53 -1.21
CA ASP A 205 24.55 -26.33 -0.36
C ASP A 205 25.91 -26.60 -1.04
N ASP A 206 25.93 -26.66 -2.38
CA ASP A 206 27.15 -26.83 -3.17
C ASP A 206 28.03 -25.57 -3.23
N GLY A 207 27.53 -24.45 -2.70
CA GLY A 207 28.21 -23.17 -2.66
C GLY A 207 28.28 -22.43 -4.00
N SER A 208 27.55 -22.89 -5.01
CA SER A 208 27.46 -22.26 -6.33
C SER A 208 26.74 -20.90 -6.31
N GLY A 209 26.90 -20.15 -7.39
CA GLY A 209 26.17 -18.89 -7.62
C GLY A 209 26.93 -17.62 -7.24
N ASP A 210 26.30 -16.49 -7.57
CA ASP A 210 26.84 -15.16 -7.36
C ASP A 210 26.38 -14.58 -6.02
N TRP A 211 27.18 -13.68 -5.45
CA TRP A 211 26.88 -12.98 -4.20
C TRP A 211 26.05 -11.72 -4.44
N TYR A 212 25.03 -11.54 -3.62
CA TYR A 212 24.16 -10.37 -3.58
C TYR A 212 24.08 -9.83 -2.15
N TYR A 213 23.93 -8.51 -2.02
CA TYR A 213 23.81 -7.84 -0.72
C TYR A 213 22.43 -7.20 -0.58
N PHE A 214 21.75 -7.48 0.53
CA PHE A 214 20.41 -6.99 0.82
C PHE A 214 20.44 -6.10 2.07
N ASP A 215 19.67 -5.01 2.08
CA ASP A 215 19.69 -4.03 3.18
C ASP A 215 19.36 -4.69 4.54
N PRO A 216 20.28 -4.67 5.52
CA PRO A 216 20.09 -5.34 6.80
C PRO A 216 19.48 -4.44 7.87
N THR A 217 18.99 -3.25 7.51
CA THR A 217 18.53 -2.24 8.47
C THR A 217 17.25 -2.72 9.17
N PRO A 218 17.29 -3.08 10.46
CA PRO A 218 16.12 -3.66 11.11
C PRO A 218 14.97 -2.66 11.17
N ASN A 219 13.81 -3.06 10.66
CA ASN A 219 12.61 -2.23 10.51
C ASN A 219 12.81 -0.98 9.64
N GLY A 220 13.84 -0.97 8.79
CA GLY A 220 14.05 0.06 7.79
C GLY A 220 12.96 0.01 6.70
N PRO A 221 12.67 1.13 6.02
CA PRO A 221 11.64 1.20 4.98
C PRO A 221 11.94 0.30 3.77
N LEU A 222 13.17 -0.18 3.62
CA LEU A 222 13.64 -1.03 2.53
C LEU A 222 14.46 -2.23 3.05
N GLU A 223 14.21 -2.69 4.29
CA GLU A 223 14.85 -3.90 4.83
C GLU A 223 14.68 -5.08 3.85
N GLY A 224 15.80 -5.70 3.48
CA GLY A 224 15.86 -6.80 2.53
C GLY A 224 15.90 -6.42 1.05
N ALA A 225 15.86 -5.12 0.71
CA ALA A 225 15.99 -4.69 -0.69
C ALA A 225 17.43 -4.90 -1.19
N CYS A 226 17.57 -5.39 -2.42
CA CYS A 226 18.87 -5.68 -3.03
C CYS A 226 19.62 -4.39 -3.36
N TRP A 227 20.90 -4.34 -3.02
CA TRP A 227 21.84 -3.35 -3.51
C TRP A 227 22.40 -3.79 -4.87
N HIS A 228 22.69 -2.83 -5.75
CA HIS A 228 23.43 -3.10 -6.99
C HIS A 228 24.49 -2.03 -7.23
N SER A 229 25.49 -2.40 -8.02
CA SER A 229 26.50 -1.45 -8.51
C SER A 229 26.03 -0.80 -9.81
N GLN A 230 26.30 0.50 -9.93
CA GLN A 230 26.15 1.26 -11.16
C GLN A 230 27.42 1.21 -12.00
N ASP A 231 27.35 1.63 -13.27
CA ASP A 231 28.49 1.66 -14.19
C ASP A 231 29.68 2.50 -13.68
N ASN A 232 29.40 3.48 -12.81
CA ASN A 232 30.41 4.33 -12.18
C ASN A 232 31.00 3.74 -10.88
N GLY A 233 30.60 2.53 -10.48
CA GLY A 233 31.04 1.85 -9.26
C GLY A 233 30.33 2.28 -7.98
N ALA A 234 29.39 3.24 -8.04
CA ALA A 234 28.54 3.58 -6.90
C ALA A 234 27.56 2.43 -6.62
N GLN A 235 27.16 2.29 -5.35
CA GLN A 235 26.13 1.34 -4.96
C GLN A 235 24.87 2.07 -4.51
N ASN A 236 23.72 1.53 -4.89
CA ASN A 236 22.41 1.99 -4.44
C ASN A 236 21.46 0.80 -4.33
N ILE A 237 20.36 0.99 -3.60
CA ILE A 237 19.26 0.03 -3.61
C ILE A 237 18.69 -0.02 -5.03
N TRP A 238 18.52 -1.24 -5.53
CA TRP A 238 18.13 -1.51 -6.90
C TRP A 238 16.66 -1.19 -7.12
N TYR A 239 16.44 -0.03 -7.72
CA TYR A 239 15.15 0.48 -8.14
C TYR A 239 14.93 0.23 -9.64
N ILE A 240 13.70 -0.14 -10.03
CA ILE A 240 13.32 -0.35 -11.43
C ILE A 240 12.18 0.61 -11.80
N GLU A 241 12.42 1.41 -12.85
CA GLU A 241 11.45 2.40 -13.35
C GLU A 241 10.28 1.77 -14.11
N ASP A 242 10.47 0.63 -14.79
CA ASP A 242 9.42 -0.12 -15.49
C ASP A 242 9.70 -1.64 -15.47
N SER A 243 8.83 -2.44 -14.85
CA SER A 243 8.57 -3.83 -15.28
C SER A 243 7.33 -4.37 -14.59
N ASN A 244 6.59 -5.22 -15.30
CA ASN A 244 5.40 -5.95 -14.86
C ASN A 244 5.52 -6.42 -13.40
N SER A 245 4.93 -5.66 -12.48
CA SER A 245 4.79 -6.02 -11.07
C SER A 245 3.76 -7.15 -10.92
N ILE A 246 4.04 -8.10 -10.02
CA ILE A 246 3.11 -9.16 -9.62
C ILE A 246 2.38 -8.74 -8.35
#